data_AF-E6YQP7-F1
#
_entry.id   AF-E6YQP7-F1
#
_cell.length_a   1.000
_cell.length_b   1.000
_cell.length_c   1.000
_cell.angle_alpha   90.00
_cell.angle_beta   90.00
_cell.angle_gamma   90.00
#
_symmetry.space_group_name_H-M   'P 1'
#
loop_
_entity.id
_entity.type
_entity.pdbx_description
1 polymer ?
#
loop_
_entity_poly.entity_id
_entity_poly.type
_entity_poly.pdbx_seq_one_letter_code
_entity_poly.pdbx_strand_id
1 'polypeptide(L)'
;MKSYSSTSLSVEELQKRRQIVEAAVHTHTIENIALHSDTITILEQYAKGNYSLNEFNAIMDNFEKTILGDVKKVRVEDAELPFHSDRPSSYNYVYPFTFVLKNKYGVADMEILSTVGGHSTVKALVNLYHEPLPEKFDSTYLKYLHRRLFENTFEWAGHSRDLPFVFDDGTIAIMPTMRKISKESDFRNKKGDGFVESAKIVGCFDYMDKTLAEQNNLQGLSRKDFVNKAAHMFAFLNYVHPFRDGNGRTQRIFFEKLAEAAGHKLDFSVVTRKRMVVCSKLSMGCADTSDDISVMRHMFEDISNPKTVSIMKEFISSMNNIEYQEAQKKIIVMPNKGDSYVGVYENDSPESILVKVDRDYILEPIYMIFKKDYLSPTQIKALKSGDTLNFVFPTNEDIKSVLIPEEILAPLTSDQISQRVMVHPTILSKERDVNIYARRVYKQVKEFNEKMALINKNENFDKVLIKQITDSPESISKLAGKKILGFKNSKYKTAQRNIEALTQQISGYGATVRDVRHEIVQEHLVQQKRLMTVVKMPSKELQDIFNLSEDMQKEALNFSPSLQKELDTFIREVRSRLTPSEHKWLCDAKYTLLAESIGISESKAKTIQKLFVQGKQLQSLLKSVKLNDVGAINMAS
;
A
#
# COMPACT_ATOMS: atom_id res chain seq x y z
N MET A 1 -20.93 5.36 -47.49
CA MET A 1 -19.83 5.51 -46.51
C MET A 1 -20.11 6.75 -45.66
N LYS A 2 -20.68 6.60 -44.47
CA LYS A 2 -20.73 7.69 -43.47
C LYS A 2 -19.51 7.50 -42.57
N SER A 3 -18.60 8.47 -42.56
CA SER A 3 -17.44 8.48 -41.68
C SER A 3 -17.90 8.71 -40.25
N TYR A 4 -17.88 7.67 -39.42
CA TYR A 4 -17.95 7.83 -37.98
C TYR A 4 -16.61 8.44 -37.52
N SER A 5 -16.63 9.77 -37.33
CA SER A 5 -15.65 10.45 -36.50
C SER A 5 -15.88 9.98 -35.06
N SER A 6 -15.17 8.94 -34.62
CA SER A 6 -15.10 8.60 -33.20
C SER A 6 -14.22 9.63 -32.50
N THR A 7 -14.84 10.70 -31.99
CA THR A 7 -14.18 11.56 -31.00
C THR A 7 -13.89 10.69 -29.78
N SER A 8 -12.61 10.39 -29.55
CA SER A 8 -12.14 9.70 -28.34
C SER A 8 -12.55 10.48 -27.09
N LEU A 9 -13.08 9.81 -26.07
CA LEU A 9 -13.43 10.44 -24.79
C LEU A 9 -12.20 11.12 -24.16
N SER A 10 -12.44 12.21 -23.41
CA SER A 10 -11.37 12.87 -22.67
C SER A 10 -10.84 11.98 -21.53
N VAL A 11 -9.60 12.21 -21.12
CA VAL A 11 -8.98 11.52 -19.97
C VAL A 11 -9.81 11.74 -18.70
N GLU A 12 -10.34 12.95 -18.51
CA GLU A 12 -11.18 13.31 -17.37
C GLU A 12 -12.49 12.51 -17.35
N GLU A 13 -13.14 12.34 -18.50
CA GLU A 13 -14.37 11.55 -18.61
C GLU A 13 -14.10 10.06 -18.35
N LEU A 14 -12.99 9.51 -18.86
CA LEU A 14 -12.58 8.13 -18.56
C LEU A 14 -12.29 7.93 -17.06
N GLN A 15 -11.61 8.90 -16.42
CA GLN A 15 -11.38 8.88 -14.97
C GLN A 15 -12.69 8.94 -14.18
N LYS A 16 -13.63 9.80 -14.60
CA LYS A 16 -14.96 9.89 -13.97
C LYS A 16 -15.70 8.56 -14.07
N ARG A 17 -15.74 7.93 -15.24
CA ARG A 17 -16.40 6.62 -15.43
C ARG A 17 -15.75 5.52 -14.61
N ARG A 18 -14.42 5.47 -14.53
CA ARG A 18 -13.69 4.54 -13.67
C ARG A 18 -14.10 4.70 -12.20
N GLN A 19 -14.15 5.93 -11.70
CA GLN A 19 -14.58 6.23 -10.33
C GLN A 19 -16.02 5.79 -10.07
N ILE A 20 -16.94 6.03 -11.01
CA ILE A 20 -18.34 5.59 -10.93
C ILE A 20 -18.42 4.07 -10.81
N VAL A 21 -17.70 3.34 -11.66
CA VAL A 21 -17.70 1.87 -11.64
C VAL A 21 -17.09 1.32 -10.35
N GLU A 22 -15.97 1.87 -9.89
CA GLU A 22 -15.35 1.49 -8.61
C GLU A 22 -16.33 1.67 -7.44
N ALA A 23 -16.99 2.83 -7.35
CA ALA A 23 -17.95 3.12 -6.29
C ALA A 23 -19.17 2.18 -6.35
N ALA A 24 -19.68 1.91 -7.55
CA ALA A 24 -20.82 1.01 -7.75
C ALA A 24 -20.51 -0.45 -7.38
N VAL A 25 -19.35 -0.97 -7.80
CA VAL A 25 -18.89 -2.34 -7.44
C VAL A 25 -18.61 -2.45 -5.95
N HIS A 26 -17.92 -1.45 -5.38
CA HIS A 26 -17.53 -1.50 -3.98
C HIS A 26 -18.74 -1.37 -3.03
N THR A 27 -19.75 -0.59 -3.42
CA THR A 27 -21.02 -0.50 -2.70
C THR A 27 -21.69 -1.87 -2.52
N HIS A 28 -21.54 -2.81 -3.46
CA HIS A 28 -22.02 -4.19 -3.33
C HIS A 28 -21.07 -5.06 -2.49
N THR A 29 -19.76 -4.85 -2.64
CA THR A 29 -18.72 -5.56 -1.87
C THR A 29 -18.89 -5.35 -0.36
N ILE A 30 -19.16 -4.11 0.09
CA ILE A 30 -19.43 -3.79 1.51
C ILE A 30 -20.63 -4.59 2.05
N GLU A 31 -21.66 -4.81 1.23
CA GLU A 31 -22.86 -5.58 1.59
C GLU A 31 -22.68 -7.10 1.43
N ASN A 32 -21.49 -7.57 1.04
CA ASN A 32 -21.21 -8.97 0.73
C ASN A 32 -22.10 -9.53 -0.40
N ILE A 33 -22.41 -8.69 -1.38
CA ILE A 33 -23.15 -9.06 -2.59
C ILE A 33 -22.14 -9.28 -3.71
N ALA A 34 -22.01 -10.52 -4.19
CA ALA A 34 -21.18 -10.84 -5.33
C ALA A 34 -21.92 -10.47 -6.63
N LEU A 35 -21.26 -9.70 -7.49
CA LEU A 35 -21.76 -9.41 -8.83
C LEU A 35 -21.38 -10.54 -9.78
N HIS A 36 -22.28 -10.86 -10.73
CA HIS A 36 -22.00 -11.82 -11.80
C HIS A 36 -20.77 -11.37 -12.63
N SER A 37 -19.94 -12.32 -13.08
CA SER A 37 -18.70 -12.05 -13.83
C SER A 37 -18.92 -11.21 -15.08
N ASP A 38 -19.99 -11.51 -15.82
CA ASP A 38 -20.34 -10.76 -17.03
C ASP A 38 -20.85 -9.35 -16.71
N THR A 39 -21.52 -9.15 -15.56
CA THR A 39 -21.88 -7.81 -15.07
C THR A 39 -20.62 -6.98 -14.83
N ILE A 40 -19.60 -7.56 -14.18
CA ILE A 40 -18.30 -6.90 -13.96
C ILE A 40 -17.64 -6.59 -15.31
N THR A 41 -17.71 -7.52 -16.26
CA THR A 41 -17.16 -7.32 -17.61
C THR A 41 -17.82 -6.15 -18.31
N ILE A 42 -19.15 -6.05 -18.27
CA ILE A 42 -19.91 -4.94 -18.87
C ILE A 42 -19.51 -3.59 -18.24
N LEU A 43 -19.39 -3.55 -16.90
CA LEU A 43 -18.94 -2.37 -16.16
C LEU A 43 -17.51 -1.95 -16.56
N GLU A 44 -16.60 -2.90 -16.73
CA GLU A 44 -15.23 -2.64 -17.16
C GLU A 44 -15.14 -2.07 -18.57
N GLN A 45 -15.96 -2.58 -19.49
CA GLN A 45 -16.04 -2.04 -20.86
C GLN A 45 -16.60 -0.61 -20.86
N TYR A 46 -17.59 -0.33 -20.00
CA TYR A 46 -18.11 1.03 -19.81
C TYR A 46 -17.05 1.98 -19.24
N ALA A 47 -16.31 1.55 -18.21
CA ALA A 47 -15.22 2.33 -17.61
C ALA A 47 -14.09 2.65 -18.60
N LYS A 48 -13.82 1.75 -19.56
CA LYS A 48 -12.84 1.96 -20.64
C LYS A 48 -13.33 2.87 -21.76
N GLY A 49 -14.60 3.27 -21.73
CA GLY A 49 -15.19 4.13 -22.76
C GLY A 49 -15.71 3.38 -23.99
N ASN A 50 -15.76 2.05 -23.95
CA ASN A 50 -16.19 1.24 -25.10
C ASN A 50 -17.71 1.29 -25.32
N TYR A 51 -18.47 1.70 -24.30
CA TYR A 51 -19.91 1.91 -24.37
C TYR A 51 -20.26 3.35 -24.00
N SER A 52 -21.18 3.96 -24.73
CA SER A 52 -21.97 5.10 -24.22
C SER A 52 -22.84 4.65 -23.04
N LEU A 53 -23.37 5.60 -22.27
CA LEU A 53 -24.30 5.28 -21.18
C LEU A 53 -25.57 4.55 -21.69
N ASN A 54 -26.06 4.92 -22.87
CA ASN A 54 -27.22 4.28 -23.50
C ASN A 54 -26.92 2.84 -23.94
N GLU A 55 -25.76 2.59 -24.55
CA GLU A 55 -25.33 1.24 -24.92
C GLU A 55 -25.10 0.37 -23.68
N PHE A 56 -24.44 0.91 -22.65
CA PHE A 56 -24.29 0.24 -21.35
C PHE A 56 -25.65 -0.18 -20.81
N ASN A 57 -26.63 0.73 -20.78
CA ASN A 57 -27.97 0.42 -20.30
C ASN A 57 -28.65 -0.70 -21.10
N ALA A 58 -28.60 -0.63 -22.44
CA ALA A 58 -29.18 -1.66 -23.30
C ALA A 58 -28.52 -3.03 -23.13
N ILE A 59 -27.19 -3.06 -22.95
CA ILE A 59 -26.45 -4.31 -22.71
C ILE A 59 -26.82 -4.90 -21.35
N MET A 60 -26.89 -4.08 -20.29
CA MET A 60 -27.32 -4.51 -18.96
C MET A 60 -28.75 -5.06 -19.01
N ASP A 61 -29.70 -4.36 -19.65
CA ASP A 61 -31.09 -4.84 -19.80
C ASP A 61 -31.21 -6.18 -20.54
N ASN A 62 -30.40 -6.37 -21.58
CA ASN A 62 -30.39 -7.65 -22.30
C ASN A 62 -29.76 -8.76 -21.45
N PHE A 63 -28.69 -8.46 -20.70
CA PHE A 63 -28.04 -9.46 -19.87
C PHE A 63 -28.89 -9.86 -18.66
N GLU A 64 -29.64 -8.93 -18.06
CA GLU A 64 -30.60 -9.24 -17.00
C GLU A 64 -31.62 -10.29 -17.43
N LYS A 65 -32.14 -10.20 -18.67
CA LYS A 65 -33.05 -11.21 -19.25
C LYS A 65 -32.38 -12.58 -19.39
N THR A 66 -31.09 -12.61 -19.73
CA THR A 66 -30.32 -13.86 -19.79
C THR A 66 -30.17 -14.49 -18.40
N ILE A 67 -29.78 -13.70 -17.39
CA ILE A 67 -29.71 -14.16 -15.98
C ILE A 67 -31.06 -14.78 -15.58
N LEU A 68 -32.16 -14.08 -15.84
CA LEU A 68 -33.51 -14.55 -15.51
C LEU A 68 -33.95 -15.78 -16.32
N GLY A 69 -33.53 -15.89 -17.58
CA GLY A 69 -33.85 -17.01 -18.45
C GLY A 69 -33.21 -18.31 -17.99
N ASP A 70 -31.97 -18.25 -17.48
CA ASP A 70 -31.28 -19.42 -16.94
C ASP A 70 -31.84 -19.83 -15.57
N VAL A 71 -32.26 -18.86 -14.77
CA VAL A 71 -32.96 -19.06 -13.49
C VAL A 71 -34.31 -19.76 -13.66
N LYS A 72 -35.10 -19.35 -14.65
CA LYS A 72 -36.46 -19.91 -14.87
C LYS A 72 -36.45 -21.40 -15.28
N LYS A 73 -35.36 -21.91 -15.83
CA LYS A 73 -35.21 -23.34 -16.20
C LYS A 73 -35.10 -24.28 -14.99
N VAL A 74 -34.94 -23.75 -13.77
CA VAL A 74 -34.64 -24.52 -12.54
C VAL A 74 -35.85 -24.65 -11.61
N ARG A 75 -37.01 -24.06 -11.93
CA ARG A 75 -38.16 -23.99 -11.00
C ARG A 75 -39.06 -25.23 -10.98
N VAL A 76 -39.45 -25.61 -9.75
CA VAL A 76 -40.50 -26.58 -9.41
C VAL A 76 -41.81 -25.82 -9.10
N GLU A 77 -42.93 -26.49 -9.38
CA GLU A 77 -44.33 -26.05 -9.43
C GLU A 77 -44.83 -25.15 -8.27
N ASP A 78 -45.80 -24.29 -8.63
CA ASP A 78 -46.52 -23.39 -7.74
C ASP A 78 -47.28 -24.16 -6.66
N ALA A 79 -46.89 -23.97 -5.39
CA ALA A 79 -47.71 -24.40 -4.27
C ALA A 79 -48.78 -23.34 -3.99
N GLU A 80 -50.05 -23.69 -4.19
CA GLU A 80 -51.19 -22.86 -3.76
C GLU A 80 -51.12 -22.63 -2.25
N LEU A 81 -51.33 -21.37 -1.84
CA LEU A 81 -51.26 -20.95 -0.45
C LEU A 81 -52.62 -21.11 0.25
N PRO A 82 -52.69 -21.89 1.35
CA PRO A 82 -53.80 -21.81 2.28
C PRO A 82 -53.49 -20.69 3.28
N PHE A 83 -54.35 -19.67 3.35
CA PHE A 83 -54.32 -18.48 4.23
C PHE A 83 -53.81 -17.17 3.62
N HIS A 84 -54.77 -16.39 3.09
CA HIS A 84 -54.70 -14.93 3.08
C HIS A 84 -55.10 -14.42 4.47
N SER A 85 -54.17 -13.79 5.18
CA SER A 85 -54.50 -12.99 6.37
C SER A 85 -54.54 -11.53 5.96
N ASP A 86 -55.71 -10.90 6.06
CA ASP A 86 -55.91 -9.46 5.80
C ASP A 86 -55.18 -8.55 6.82
N ARG A 87 -54.56 -9.13 7.85
CA ARG A 87 -53.82 -8.38 8.87
C ARG A 87 -52.42 -8.01 8.41
N PRO A 88 -52.00 -6.74 8.57
CA PRO A 88 -50.62 -6.32 8.33
C PRO A 88 -49.62 -7.17 9.12
N SER A 89 -48.61 -7.71 8.43
CA SER A 89 -47.62 -8.60 9.04
C SER A 89 -46.22 -8.40 8.46
N SER A 90 -45.18 -8.54 9.27
CA SER A 90 -43.79 -8.51 8.80
C SER A 90 -43.44 -9.68 7.89
N TYR A 91 -44.14 -10.82 8.06
CA TYR A 91 -43.96 -12.01 7.23
C TYR A 91 -44.45 -11.81 5.79
N ASN A 92 -45.30 -10.82 5.53
CA ASN A 92 -45.82 -10.56 4.19
C ASN A 92 -44.76 -9.93 3.26
N TYR A 93 -43.60 -9.52 3.79
CA TYR A 93 -42.44 -9.08 2.97
C TYR A 93 -41.70 -10.24 2.28
N VAL A 94 -41.88 -11.49 2.72
CA VAL A 94 -41.15 -12.65 2.18
C VAL A 94 -42.09 -13.63 1.47
N TYR A 95 -41.54 -14.47 0.60
CA TYR A 95 -42.30 -15.60 0.08
C TYR A 95 -42.59 -16.60 1.21
N PRO A 96 -43.80 -17.20 1.23
CA PRO A 96 -44.17 -18.22 2.21
C PRO A 96 -43.13 -19.33 2.32
N PHE A 97 -42.87 -19.78 3.55
CA PHE A 97 -41.90 -20.83 3.87
C PHE A 97 -40.44 -20.52 3.46
N THR A 98 -40.14 -19.27 3.09
CA THR A 98 -38.77 -18.82 2.78
C THR A 98 -38.37 -17.60 3.61
N PHE A 99 -37.08 -17.24 3.55
CA PHE A 99 -36.57 -15.95 4.04
C PHE A 99 -36.30 -14.95 2.90
N VAL A 100 -36.79 -15.24 1.69
CA VAL A 100 -36.51 -14.45 0.49
C VAL A 100 -37.58 -13.39 0.32
N LEU A 101 -37.15 -12.13 0.19
CA LEU A 101 -38.04 -10.99 -0.01
C LEU A 101 -38.84 -11.13 -1.30
N LYS A 102 -40.14 -10.82 -1.26
CA LYS A 102 -40.98 -10.72 -2.45
C LYS A 102 -40.37 -9.73 -3.42
N ASN A 103 -40.22 -10.13 -4.68
CA ASN A 103 -39.54 -9.35 -5.71
C ASN A 103 -40.22 -9.50 -7.06
N LYS A 104 -40.00 -8.51 -7.94
CA LYS A 104 -40.63 -8.42 -9.26
C LYS A 104 -40.16 -9.50 -10.24
N TYR A 105 -39.06 -10.19 -9.94
CA TYR A 105 -38.60 -11.34 -10.72
C TYR A 105 -39.37 -12.62 -10.39
N GLY A 106 -40.15 -12.60 -9.31
CA GLY A 106 -40.85 -13.75 -8.79
C GLY A 106 -39.95 -14.74 -8.07
N VAL A 107 -38.67 -14.43 -7.79
CA VAL A 107 -37.62 -15.37 -7.36
C VAL A 107 -37.67 -15.69 -5.87
N ALA A 108 -37.75 -16.96 -5.48
CA ALA A 108 -37.79 -17.43 -4.09
C ALA A 108 -36.46 -18.04 -3.60
N ASP A 109 -35.40 -17.93 -4.40
CA ASP A 109 -34.03 -18.35 -4.05
C ASP A 109 -33.16 -17.12 -3.74
N MET A 110 -32.42 -17.17 -2.62
CA MET A 110 -31.67 -16.02 -2.11
C MET A 110 -30.44 -15.69 -2.96
N GLU A 111 -29.74 -16.70 -3.47
CA GLU A 111 -28.51 -16.50 -4.25
C GLU A 111 -28.84 -15.94 -5.64
N ILE A 112 -29.91 -16.45 -6.23
CA ILE A 112 -30.42 -15.95 -7.49
C ILE A 112 -30.92 -14.51 -7.34
N LEU A 113 -31.72 -14.21 -6.29
CA LEU A 113 -32.19 -12.84 -6.04
C LEU A 113 -31.02 -11.88 -5.82
N SER A 114 -29.99 -12.32 -5.09
CA SER A 114 -28.77 -11.53 -4.88
C SER A 114 -28.07 -11.21 -6.21
N THR A 115 -27.98 -12.19 -7.11
CA THR A 115 -27.33 -12.05 -8.42
C THR A 115 -28.07 -11.08 -9.34
N VAL A 116 -29.36 -11.30 -9.57
CA VAL A 116 -30.17 -10.44 -10.48
C VAL A 116 -30.43 -9.06 -9.85
N GLY A 117 -30.68 -9.01 -8.55
CA GLY A 117 -30.87 -7.76 -7.81
C GLY A 117 -29.59 -6.92 -7.77
N GLY A 118 -28.43 -7.55 -7.59
CA GLY A 118 -27.13 -6.90 -7.67
C GLY A 118 -26.85 -6.32 -9.06
N HIS A 119 -27.15 -7.07 -10.12
CA HIS A 119 -27.06 -6.59 -11.51
C HIS A 119 -27.93 -5.34 -11.75
N SER A 120 -29.19 -5.38 -11.33
CA SER A 120 -30.12 -4.27 -11.49
C SER A 120 -29.68 -3.04 -10.70
N THR A 121 -29.26 -3.25 -9.45
CA THR A 121 -28.86 -2.17 -8.55
C THR A 121 -27.58 -1.49 -9.02
N VAL A 122 -26.60 -2.25 -9.54
CA VAL A 122 -25.34 -1.65 -10.05
C VAL A 122 -25.58 -0.85 -11.33
N LYS A 123 -26.49 -1.29 -12.21
CA LYS A 123 -26.95 -0.49 -13.36
C LYS A 123 -27.58 0.83 -12.89
N ALA A 124 -28.47 0.77 -11.90
CA ALA A 124 -29.14 1.95 -11.36
C ALA A 124 -28.13 2.94 -10.74
N LEU A 125 -27.15 2.45 -9.98
CA LEU A 125 -26.07 3.29 -9.42
C LEU A 125 -25.31 4.04 -10.50
N VAL A 126 -24.87 3.36 -11.57
CA VAL A 126 -24.14 4.01 -12.67
C VAL A 126 -24.98 5.16 -13.26
N ASN A 127 -26.28 4.97 -13.46
CA ASN A 127 -27.17 6.03 -13.96
C ASN A 127 -27.33 7.18 -12.94
N LEU A 128 -27.51 6.88 -11.66
CA LEU A 128 -27.61 7.88 -10.60
C LEU A 128 -26.38 8.80 -10.52
N TYR A 129 -25.17 8.30 -10.81
CA TYR A 129 -23.99 9.16 -10.87
C TYR A 129 -24.01 10.18 -12.02
N HIS A 130 -24.79 9.94 -13.08
CA HIS A 130 -24.98 10.90 -14.18
C HIS A 130 -26.16 11.85 -13.96
N GLU A 131 -27.02 11.57 -12.99
CA GLU A 131 -28.12 12.49 -12.64
C GLU A 131 -27.58 13.75 -11.96
N PRO A 132 -28.18 14.92 -12.26
CA PRO A 132 -27.84 16.18 -11.60
C PRO A 132 -28.12 16.11 -10.10
N LEU A 133 -27.38 16.91 -9.33
CA LEU A 133 -27.61 17.05 -7.90
C LEU A 133 -28.97 17.72 -7.63
N PRO A 134 -29.70 17.30 -6.58
CA PRO A 134 -30.93 17.97 -6.20
C PRO A 134 -30.61 19.33 -5.56
N GLU A 135 -31.56 20.26 -5.61
CA GLU A 135 -31.46 21.53 -4.88
C GLU A 135 -31.56 21.33 -3.36
N LYS A 136 -32.33 20.33 -2.91
CA LYS A 136 -32.57 20.02 -1.50
C LYS A 136 -32.17 18.58 -1.20
N PHE A 137 -31.41 18.38 -0.13
CA PHE A 137 -31.11 17.07 0.41
C PHE A 137 -32.01 16.82 1.61
N ASP A 138 -32.96 15.91 1.44
CA ASP A 138 -33.99 15.58 2.42
C ASP A 138 -34.43 14.11 2.29
N SER A 139 -35.40 13.72 3.11
CA SER A 139 -36.01 12.40 3.12
C SER A 139 -36.72 12.06 1.81
N THR A 140 -37.19 13.06 1.04
CA THR A 140 -37.77 12.86 -0.29
C THR A 140 -36.70 12.41 -1.27
N TYR A 141 -35.53 13.06 -1.27
CA TYR A 141 -34.40 12.63 -2.10
C TYR A 141 -33.86 11.26 -1.65
N LEU A 142 -33.83 10.97 -0.35
CA LEU A 142 -33.45 9.65 0.14
C LEU A 142 -34.40 8.54 -0.37
N LYS A 143 -35.72 8.77 -0.31
CA LYS A 143 -36.74 7.84 -0.86
C LYS A 143 -36.64 7.72 -2.38
N TYR A 144 -36.34 8.81 -3.08
CA TYR A 144 -36.09 8.82 -4.52
C TYR A 144 -34.91 7.91 -4.89
N LEU A 145 -33.78 8.04 -4.19
CA LEU A 145 -32.61 7.20 -4.40
C LEU A 145 -32.94 5.73 -4.15
N HIS A 146 -33.64 5.42 -3.06
CA HIS A 146 -34.07 4.05 -2.77
C HIS A 146 -34.98 3.51 -3.88
N ARG A 147 -35.93 4.31 -4.38
CA ARG A 147 -36.78 3.92 -5.51
C ARG A 147 -35.93 3.59 -6.73
N ARG A 148 -35.06 4.50 -7.16
CA ARG A 148 -34.19 4.30 -8.33
C ARG A 148 -33.33 3.04 -8.25
N LEU A 149 -32.77 2.76 -7.07
CA LEU A 149 -31.93 1.58 -6.86
C LEU A 149 -32.70 0.26 -6.97
N PHE A 150 -33.97 0.25 -6.55
CA PHE A 150 -34.71 -0.98 -6.31
C PHE A 150 -36.03 -1.09 -7.09
N GLU A 151 -36.40 -0.14 -7.94
CA GLU A 151 -37.69 -0.12 -8.67
C GLU A 151 -37.90 -1.33 -9.57
N ASN A 152 -36.81 -1.93 -10.08
CA ASN A 152 -36.87 -3.18 -10.86
C ASN A 152 -36.88 -4.44 -9.98
N THR A 153 -36.54 -4.32 -8.69
CA THR A 153 -36.42 -5.47 -7.77
C THR A 153 -37.61 -5.60 -6.83
N PHE A 154 -38.06 -4.52 -6.19
CA PHE A 154 -39.08 -4.53 -5.14
C PHE A 154 -40.26 -3.62 -5.50
N GLU A 155 -41.48 -4.07 -5.19
CA GLU A 155 -42.69 -3.25 -5.33
C GLU A 155 -42.68 -2.04 -4.39
N TRP A 156 -42.17 -2.22 -3.17
CA TRP A 156 -42.08 -1.18 -2.14
C TRP A 156 -40.87 -0.25 -2.31
N ALA A 157 -40.21 -0.23 -3.47
CA ALA A 157 -39.06 0.63 -3.71
C ALA A 157 -39.42 2.12 -3.54
N GLY A 158 -38.83 2.77 -2.54
CA GLY A 158 -39.07 4.17 -2.18
C GLY A 158 -40.04 4.35 -1.00
N HIS A 159 -40.64 3.26 -0.52
CA HIS A 159 -41.48 3.25 0.67
C HIS A 159 -40.66 2.92 1.91
N SER A 160 -40.77 3.78 2.93
CA SER A 160 -40.20 3.52 4.25
C SER A 160 -41.08 2.55 5.05
N ARG A 161 -40.50 1.87 6.03
CA ARG A 161 -41.13 0.77 6.77
C ARG A 161 -42.09 1.20 7.90
N ASP A 162 -42.31 2.51 8.03
CA ASP A 162 -43.23 3.15 8.98
C ASP A 162 -44.70 2.97 8.61
N LEU A 163 -45.00 2.79 7.33
CA LEU A 163 -46.35 2.60 6.84
C LEU A 163 -46.57 1.16 6.36
N PRO A 164 -47.79 0.61 6.51
CA PRO A 164 -48.17 -0.62 5.82
C PRO A 164 -48.04 -0.46 4.30
N PHE A 165 -47.49 -1.47 3.64
CA PHE A 165 -47.40 -1.56 2.18
C PHE A 165 -48.31 -2.67 1.68
N VAL A 166 -49.14 -2.39 0.67
CA VAL A 166 -50.02 -3.37 0.03
C VAL A 166 -49.33 -3.88 -1.23
N PHE A 167 -49.07 -5.18 -1.29
CA PHE A 167 -48.50 -5.85 -2.46
C PHE A 167 -49.58 -6.11 -3.53
N ASP A 168 -49.14 -6.33 -4.77
CA ASP A 168 -50.03 -6.68 -5.89
C ASP A 168 -50.77 -8.01 -5.66
N ASP A 169 -50.23 -8.90 -4.80
CA ASP A 169 -50.88 -10.14 -4.36
C ASP A 169 -51.95 -9.96 -3.26
N GLY A 170 -52.24 -8.71 -2.90
CA GLY A 170 -53.24 -8.33 -1.89
C GLY A 170 -52.75 -8.40 -0.44
N THR A 171 -51.56 -8.95 -0.18
CA THR A 171 -51.03 -9.01 1.20
C THR A 171 -50.53 -7.65 1.68
N ILE A 172 -50.71 -7.38 2.98
CA ILE A 172 -50.29 -6.11 3.59
C ILE A 172 -49.08 -6.34 4.50
N ALA A 173 -47.95 -5.69 4.23
CA ALA A 173 -46.73 -5.85 5.00
C ALA A 173 -46.37 -4.61 5.83
N ILE A 174 -45.88 -4.83 7.05
CA ILE A 174 -45.36 -3.77 7.92
C ILE A 174 -44.19 -4.31 8.75
N MET A 175 -43.16 -3.49 9.01
CA MET A 175 -42.00 -3.90 9.81
C MET A 175 -41.79 -2.97 11.00
N PRO A 176 -42.53 -3.19 12.12
CA PRO A 176 -42.53 -2.27 13.24
C PRO A 176 -41.17 -2.12 13.93
N THR A 177 -40.43 -3.21 14.03
CA THR A 177 -39.12 -3.26 14.69
C THR A 177 -38.15 -4.07 13.86
N MET A 178 -36.90 -3.61 13.76
CA MET A 178 -35.80 -4.34 13.15
C MET A 178 -34.64 -4.38 14.13
N ARG A 179 -33.85 -5.45 14.10
CA ARG A 179 -32.63 -5.60 14.88
C ARG A 179 -31.47 -5.99 13.99
N LYS A 180 -30.28 -5.57 14.37
CA LYS A 180 -29.06 -5.95 13.66
C LYS A 180 -28.63 -7.34 14.12
N ILE A 181 -28.56 -8.30 13.19
CA ILE A 181 -28.10 -9.66 13.51
C ILE A 181 -26.62 -9.60 13.90
N SER A 182 -26.28 -9.90 15.16
CA SER A 182 -24.90 -10.10 15.61
C SER A 182 -24.65 -11.59 15.88
N LYS A 183 -23.71 -12.20 15.15
CA LYS A 183 -23.24 -13.57 15.44
C LYS A 183 -22.47 -13.66 16.75
N GLU A 184 -21.95 -12.54 17.25
CA GLU A 184 -21.53 -12.40 18.64
C GLU A 184 -22.66 -11.76 19.43
N SER A 185 -23.31 -12.53 20.29
CA SER A 185 -24.00 -11.98 21.46
C SER A 185 -22.92 -11.40 22.38
N ASP A 186 -22.45 -10.20 22.11
CA ASP A 186 -21.57 -9.50 23.04
C ASP A 186 -22.43 -9.06 24.22
N PHE A 187 -22.44 -9.89 25.27
CA PHE A 187 -23.19 -9.72 26.52
C PHE A 187 -22.88 -8.40 27.26
N ARG A 188 -22.02 -7.53 26.71
CA ARG A 188 -21.59 -6.27 27.30
C ARG A 188 -22.19 -5.01 26.66
N ASN A 189 -22.83 -5.09 25.49
CA ASN A 189 -23.55 -3.93 24.94
C ASN A 189 -24.95 -3.80 25.54
N LYS A 190 -25.04 -3.03 26.64
CA LYS A 190 -26.31 -2.65 27.30
C LYS A 190 -27.12 -1.59 26.54
N LYS A 191 -26.60 -1.00 25.45
CA LYS A 191 -27.36 -0.16 24.51
C LYS A 191 -27.81 -1.03 23.33
N GLY A 192 -29.12 -1.07 23.09
CA GLY A 192 -29.79 -2.08 22.26
C GLY A 192 -29.28 -2.22 20.82
N ASP A 193 -29.39 -3.45 20.30
CA ASP A 193 -29.14 -3.88 18.92
C ASP A 193 -30.29 -3.51 17.95
N GLY A 194 -31.32 -2.83 18.46
CA GLY A 194 -32.51 -2.43 17.74
C GLY A 194 -32.33 -1.14 16.96
N PHE A 195 -32.88 -1.11 15.74
CA PHE A 195 -33.11 0.13 15.00
C PHE A 195 -34.32 0.88 15.57
N VAL A 196 -34.52 2.12 15.13
CA VAL A 196 -35.67 2.95 15.53
C VAL A 196 -37.00 2.23 15.30
N GLU A 197 -37.94 2.34 16.23
CA GLU A 197 -39.30 1.84 16.04
C GLU A 197 -39.97 2.55 14.86
N SER A 198 -40.69 1.80 14.02
CA SER A 198 -41.26 2.30 12.78
C SER A 198 -42.09 3.59 12.95
N ALA A 199 -42.86 3.70 14.04
CA ALA A 199 -43.67 4.87 14.37
C ALA A 199 -42.86 6.16 14.61
N LYS A 200 -41.56 6.07 14.89
CA LYS A 200 -40.68 7.22 15.14
C LYS A 200 -39.91 7.67 13.89
N ILE A 201 -39.94 6.89 12.80
CA ILE A 201 -39.19 7.19 11.57
C ILE A 201 -39.59 8.53 10.98
N VAL A 202 -40.88 8.88 10.98
CA VAL A 202 -41.37 10.17 10.46
C VAL A 202 -40.71 11.34 11.19
N GLY A 203 -40.72 11.33 12.53
CA GLY A 203 -40.04 12.38 13.31
C GLY A 203 -38.52 12.41 13.09
N CYS A 204 -37.91 11.26 12.79
CA CYS A 204 -36.49 11.21 12.41
C CYS A 204 -36.23 11.84 11.02
N PHE A 205 -37.14 11.67 10.06
CA PHE A 205 -37.07 12.37 8.78
C PHE A 205 -37.24 13.88 8.97
N ASP A 206 -38.21 14.31 9.76
CA ASP A 206 -38.40 15.74 10.05
C ASP A 206 -37.14 16.37 10.67
N TYR A 207 -36.49 15.65 11.60
CA TYR A 207 -35.22 16.08 12.19
C TYR A 207 -34.10 16.18 11.15
N MET A 208 -33.93 15.17 10.30
CA MET A 208 -32.92 15.16 9.24
C MET A 208 -33.14 16.33 8.26
N ASP A 209 -34.37 16.48 7.78
CA ASP A 209 -34.76 17.46 6.77
C ASP A 209 -34.57 18.89 7.30
N LYS A 210 -35.00 19.13 8.54
CA LYS A 210 -34.77 20.41 9.23
C LYS A 210 -33.28 20.69 9.40
N THR A 211 -32.51 19.71 9.86
CA THR A 211 -31.08 19.87 10.12
C THR A 211 -30.30 20.19 8.84
N LEU A 212 -30.60 19.50 7.73
CA LEU A 212 -29.94 19.74 6.45
C LEU A 212 -30.36 21.09 5.85
N ALA A 213 -31.63 21.48 5.96
CA ALA A 213 -32.11 22.78 5.50
C ALA A 213 -31.47 23.95 6.28
N GLU A 214 -31.48 23.90 7.62
CA GLU A 214 -30.89 24.95 8.48
C GLU A 214 -29.38 25.08 8.29
N GLN A 215 -28.71 24.01 7.88
CA GLN A 215 -27.27 23.99 7.61
C GLN A 215 -26.93 24.09 6.12
N ASN A 216 -27.89 24.53 5.29
CA ASN A 216 -27.70 24.74 3.86
C ASN A 216 -27.06 23.53 3.14
N ASN A 217 -27.60 22.34 3.35
CA ASN A 217 -27.07 21.07 2.83
C ASN A 217 -25.57 20.84 3.16
N LEU A 218 -25.11 21.36 4.30
CA LEU A 218 -23.70 21.31 4.75
C LEU A 218 -22.71 22.05 3.81
N GLN A 219 -23.21 22.93 2.93
CA GLN A 219 -22.38 23.74 2.04
C GLN A 219 -21.65 24.85 2.81
N GLY A 220 -20.53 25.33 2.24
CA GLY A 220 -19.74 26.42 2.81
C GLY A 220 -18.91 26.04 4.05
N LEU A 221 -18.91 24.77 4.45
CA LEU A 221 -18.14 24.28 5.59
C LEU A 221 -16.72 23.87 5.18
N SER A 222 -15.78 23.98 6.12
CA SER A 222 -14.46 23.36 5.98
C SER A 222 -14.62 21.84 5.87
N ARG A 223 -13.65 21.15 5.25
CA ARG A 223 -13.67 19.67 5.17
C ARG A 223 -13.80 19.02 6.55
N LYS A 224 -13.12 19.56 7.56
CA LYS A 224 -13.17 19.05 8.93
C LYS A 224 -14.57 19.18 9.54
N ASP A 225 -15.22 20.32 9.36
CA ASP A 225 -16.57 20.56 9.89
C ASP A 225 -17.63 19.77 9.13
N PHE A 226 -17.48 19.66 7.80
CA PHE A 226 -18.28 18.77 6.96
C PHE A 226 -18.18 17.33 7.43
N VAL A 227 -16.95 16.80 7.59
CA VAL A 227 -16.69 15.43 8.08
C VAL A 227 -17.38 15.18 9.41
N ASN A 228 -17.26 16.11 10.36
CA ASN A 228 -17.88 15.95 11.68
C ASN A 228 -19.40 15.85 11.56
N LYS A 229 -20.04 16.79 10.84
CA LYS A 229 -21.51 16.83 10.68
C LYS A 229 -22.05 15.68 9.84
N ALA A 230 -21.39 15.35 8.73
CA ALA A 230 -21.78 14.25 7.86
C ALA A 230 -21.65 12.90 8.55
N ALA A 231 -20.59 12.68 9.35
CA ALA A 231 -20.43 11.44 10.12
C ALA A 231 -21.55 11.26 11.17
N HIS A 232 -21.94 12.33 11.87
CA HIS A 232 -23.09 12.30 12.79
C HIS A 232 -24.39 11.97 12.06
N MET A 233 -24.67 12.66 10.94
CA MET A 233 -25.89 12.41 10.17
C MET A 233 -25.93 10.99 9.58
N PHE A 234 -24.77 10.47 9.15
CA PHE A 234 -24.65 9.10 8.64
C PHE A 234 -24.92 8.07 9.74
N ALA A 235 -24.32 8.26 10.93
CA ALA A 235 -24.57 7.40 12.09
C ALA A 235 -26.04 7.43 12.50
N PHE A 236 -26.65 8.62 12.55
CA PHE A 236 -28.07 8.82 12.82
C PHE A 236 -28.94 8.07 11.80
N LEU A 237 -28.73 8.27 10.50
CA LEU A 237 -29.55 7.63 9.46
C LEU A 237 -29.37 6.09 9.45
N ASN A 238 -28.17 5.60 9.76
CA ASN A 238 -27.90 4.19 9.96
C ASN A 238 -28.70 3.60 11.16
N TYR A 239 -28.86 4.37 12.24
CA TYR A 239 -29.69 3.99 13.39
C TYR A 239 -31.20 4.03 13.07
N VAL A 240 -31.67 5.03 12.30
CA VAL A 240 -33.06 5.14 11.84
C VAL A 240 -33.48 3.92 11.02
N HIS A 241 -32.61 3.50 10.08
CA HIS A 241 -32.82 2.34 9.21
C HIS A 241 -34.21 2.36 8.54
N PRO A 242 -34.50 3.39 7.72
CA PRO A 242 -35.87 3.73 7.32
C PRO A 242 -36.55 2.74 6.38
N PHE A 243 -35.81 1.94 5.63
CA PHE A 243 -36.35 1.01 4.63
C PHE A 243 -36.33 -0.44 5.11
N ARG A 244 -37.11 -1.32 4.47
CA ARG A 244 -37.11 -2.76 4.79
C ARG A 244 -35.78 -3.43 4.40
N ASP A 245 -35.20 -3.06 3.27
CA ASP A 245 -33.87 -3.48 2.81
C ASP A 245 -33.20 -2.31 2.06
N GLY A 246 -31.96 -2.46 1.61
CA GLY A 246 -31.33 -1.44 0.76
C GLY A 246 -30.82 -0.17 1.46
N ASN A 247 -30.92 -0.10 2.81
CA ASN A 247 -30.52 1.07 3.60
C ASN A 247 -29.07 1.49 3.35
N GLY A 248 -28.09 0.58 3.49
CA GLY A 248 -26.67 0.93 3.35
C GLY A 248 -26.32 1.49 1.96
N ARG A 249 -26.82 0.86 0.89
CA ARG A 249 -26.60 1.29 -0.50
C ARG A 249 -27.19 2.67 -0.77
N THR A 250 -28.41 2.90 -0.29
CA THR A 250 -29.10 4.20 -0.41
C THR A 250 -28.39 5.30 0.38
N GLN A 251 -27.95 4.99 1.61
CA GLN A 251 -27.23 5.94 2.46
C GLN A 251 -25.90 6.38 1.85
N ARG A 252 -25.09 5.44 1.34
CA ARG A 252 -23.79 5.79 0.74
C ARG A 252 -23.95 6.75 -0.44
N ILE A 253 -24.80 6.46 -1.41
CA ILE A 253 -25.01 7.36 -2.56
C ILE A 253 -25.62 8.71 -2.15
N PHE A 254 -26.50 8.74 -1.15
CA PHE A 254 -27.03 10.00 -0.60
C PHE A 254 -25.90 10.88 -0.06
N PHE A 255 -25.00 10.31 0.75
CA PHE A 255 -23.89 11.05 1.35
C PHE A 255 -22.78 11.41 0.36
N GLU A 256 -22.52 10.57 -0.65
CA GLU A 256 -21.62 10.93 -1.75
C GLU A 256 -22.13 12.14 -2.53
N LYS A 257 -23.41 12.15 -2.90
CA LYS A 257 -24.07 13.27 -3.59
C LYS A 257 -24.14 14.52 -2.71
N LEU A 258 -24.38 14.36 -1.40
CA LEU A 258 -24.37 15.47 -0.45
C LEU A 258 -22.96 16.09 -0.33
N ALA A 259 -21.92 15.25 -0.27
CA ALA A 259 -20.54 15.72 -0.25
C ALA A 259 -20.19 16.48 -1.53
N GLU A 260 -20.57 15.95 -2.69
CA GLU A 260 -20.37 16.59 -4.00
C GLU A 260 -21.03 17.98 -4.03
N ALA A 261 -22.30 18.08 -3.60
CA ALA A 261 -23.01 19.35 -3.49
C ALA A 261 -22.37 20.33 -2.50
N ALA A 262 -21.75 19.83 -1.44
CA ALA A 262 -21.04 20.61 -0.43
C ALA A 262 -19.61 21.02 -0.84
N GLY A 263 -19.14 20.62 -2.03
CA GLY A 263 -17.77 20.89 -2.50
C GLY A 263 -16.70 19.98 -1.88
N HIS A 264 -17.12 18.85 -1.30
CA HIS A 264 -16.26 17.82 -0.73
C HIS A 264 -16.39 16.52 -1.53
N LYS A 265 -15.64 15.50 -1.14
CA LYS A 265 -15.77 14.14 -1.68
C LYS A 265 -15.87 13.14 -0.53
N LEU A 266 -16.63 12.08 -0.72
CA LEU A 266 -16.56 10.87 0.11
C LEU A 266 -16.32 9.71 -0.85
N ASP A 267 -15.28 8.93 -0.61
CA ASP A 267 -14.96 7.76 -1.43
C ASP A 267 -15.08 6.50 -0.59
N PHE A 268 -16.27 5.90 -0.55
CA PHE A 268 -16.48 4.66 0.20
C PHE A 268 -15.70 3.49 -0.39
N SER A 269 -15.10 3.60 -1.58
CA SER A 269 -14.38 2.51 -2.24
C SER A 269 -13.14 2.02 -1.48
N VAL A 270 -12.67 2.81 -0.50
CA VAL A 270 -11.51 2.47 0.34
C VAL A 270 -11.90 1.89 1.70
N VAL A 271 -13.20 1.71 1.97
CA VAL A 271 -13.70 1.20 3.26
C VAL A 271 -13.92 -0.30 3.20
N THR A 272 -13.15 -1.07 3.97
CA THR A 272 -13.39 -2.51 4.04
C THR A 272 -14.76 -2.84 4.63
N ARG A 273 -15.37 -3.94 4.19
CA ARG A 273 -16.62 -4.46 4.76
C ARG A 273 -16.57 -4.52 6.29
N LYS A 274 -15.49 -5.08 6.84
CA LYS A 274 -15.34 -5.21 8.30
C LYS A 274 -15.33 -3.85 9.00
N ARG A 275 -14.60 -2.85 8.46
CA ARG A 275 -14.59 -1.49 9.01
C ARG A 275 -15.99 -0.88 9.02
N MET A 276 -16.73 -0.99 7.91
CA MET A 276 -18.10 -0.48 7.82
C MET A 276 -19.01 -1.12 8.88
N VAL A 277 -18.96 -2.45 9.02
CA VAL A 277 -19.75 -3.20 10.00
C VAL A 277 -19.43 -2.74 11.43
N VAL A 278 -18.14 -2.63 11.77
CA VAL A 278 -17.70 -2.23 13.12
C VAL A 278 -18.08 -0.79 13.43
N CYS A 279 -17.84 0.16 12.52
CA CYS A 279 -18.23 1.57 12.72
C CYS A 279 -19.74 1.68 12.91
N SER A 280 -20.52 0.97 12.09
CA SER A 280 -21.98 0.95 12.17
C SER A 280 -22.53 0.21 13.39
N LYS A 281 -21.75 -0.67 14.05
CA LYS A 281 -22.12 -1.34 15.31
C LYS A 281 -21.83 -0.42 16.50
N LEU A 282 -20.64 0.16 16.53
CA LEU A 282 -20.20 1.04 17.63
C LEU A 282 -20.98 2.37 17.66
N SER A 283 -21.50 2.81 16.51
CA SER A 283 -22.36 3.99 16.42
C SER A 283 -23.86 3.67 16.54
N MET A 284 -24.25 2.45 16.95
CA MET A 284 -25.65 2.11 17.18
C MET A 284 -26.22 2.89 18.37
N GLY A 285 -27.49 3.31 18.27
CA GLY A 285 -28.14 4.08 19.32
C GLY A 285 -27.63 5.52 19.46
N CYS A 286 -26.82 5.99 18.51
CA CYS A 286 -26.44 7.40 18.42
C CYS A 286 -27.67 8.21 17.96
N ALA A 287 -28.34 8.87 18.91
CA ALA A 287 -29.54 9.66 18.66
C ALA A 287 -29.26 11.17 18.70
N ASP A 288 -28.11 11.58 19.27
CA ASP A 288 -27.72 12.99 19.35
C ASP A 288 -26.22 13.21 19.07
N THR A 289 -25.79 14.48 19.13
CA THR A 289 -24.41 14.90 18.85
C THR A 289 -23.43 14.64 20.00
N SER A 290 -23.88 14.13 21.15
CA SER A 290 -23.06 13.87 22.33
C SER A 290 -22.53 12.43 22.40
N ASP A 291 -23.09 11.51 21.62
CA ASP A 291 -22.63 10.13 21.52
C ASP A 291 -21.24 10.02 20.85
N ASP A 292 -20.39 9.13 21.35
CA ASP A 292 -19.05 8.90 20.81
C ASP A 292 -19.10 8.18 19.45
N ILE A 293 -19.03 8.98 18.38
CA ILE A 293 -18.93 8.51 17.00
C ILE A 293 -17.48 8.55 16.47
N SER A 294 -16.47 8.52 17.33
CA SER A 294 -15.06 8.70 16.95
C SER A 294 -14.62 7.77 15.81
N VAL A 295 -15.05 6.50 15.83
CA VAL A 295 -14.74 5.52 14.77
C VAL A 295 -15.40 5.87 13.43
N MET A 296 -16.63 6.39 13.44
CA MET A 296 -17.33 6.84 12.24
C MET A 296 -16.68 8.10 11.68
N ARG A 297 -16.36 9.07 12.56
CA ARG A 297 -15.65 10.29 12.18
C ARG A 297 -14.27 10.00 11.60
N HIS A 298 -13.55 9.03 12.15
CA HIS A 298 -12.27 8.57 11.59
C HIS A 298 -12.45 7.97 10.18
N MET A 299 -13.50 7.18 9.96
CA MET A 299 -13.86 6.70 8.61
C MET A 299 -14.17 7.84 7.65
N PHE A 300 -14.94 8.84 8.07
CA PHE A 300 -15.25 10.00 7.23
C PHE A 300 -14.01 10.88 6.96
N GLU A 301 -13.08 11.00 7.91
CA GLU A 301 -11.80 11.66 7.67
C GLU A 301 -11.00 10.94 6.58
N ASP A 302 -10.90 9.61 6.65
CA ASP A 302 -10.13 8.82 5.69
C ASP A 302 -10.71 8.92 4.27
N ILE A 303 -12.03 8.78 4.12
CA ILE A 303 -12.68 8.76 2.81
C ILE A 303 -12.88 10.15 2.20
N SER A 304 -12.73 11.23 2.99
CA SER A 304 -12.88 12.61 2.50
C SER A 304 -11.58 13.28 2.14
N ASN A 305 -10.46 12.81 2.69
CA ASN A 305 -9.15 13.41 2.48
C ASN A 305 -8.51 12.84 1.19
N PRO A 306 -8.31 13.64 0.13
CA PRO A 306 -7.82 13.13 -1.16
C PRO A 306 -6.46 12.43 -1.07
N LYS A 307 -5.58 12.92 -0.19
CA LYS A 307 -4.26 12.30 0.04
C LYS A 307 -4.41 10.93 0.68
N THR A 308 -5.29 10.82 1.67
CA THR A 308 -5.58 9.58 2.38
C THR A 308 -6.23 8.54 1.44
N VAL A 309 -7.27 8.95 0.71
CA VAL A 309 -7.92 8.11 -0.31
C VAL A 309 -6.90 7.62 -1.35
N SER A 310 -6.01 8.48 -1.83
CA SER A 310 -4.97 8.08 -2.80
C SER A 310 -4.04 7.01 -2.26
N ILE A 311 -3.63 7.07 -0.98
CA ILE A 311 -2.76 6.07 -0.36
C ILE A 311 -3.52 4.74 -0.22
N MET A 312 -4.76 4.79 0.28
CA MET A 312 -5.56 3.59 0.46
C MET A 312 -5.91 2.93 -0.88
N LYS A 313 -6.20 3.72 -1.93
CA LYS A 313 -6.43 3.20 -3.28
C LYS A 313 -5.19 2.55 -3.88
N GLU A 314 -4.01 3.15 -3.70
CA GLU A 314 -2.75 2.52 -4.12
C GLU A 314 -2.59 1.15 -3.46
N PHE A 315 -2.78 1.09 -2.14
CA PHE A 315 -2.64 -0.15 -1.38
C PHE A 315 -3.68 -1.21 -1.80
N ILE A 316 -4.93 -0.81 -2.05
CA ILE A 316 -5.97 -1.73 -2.56
C ILE A 316 -5.63 -2.21 -3.97
N SER A 317 -5.13 -1.32 -4.84
CA SER A 317 -4.81 -1.63 -6.23
C SER A 317 -3.60 -2.56 -6.39
N SER A 318 -2.72 -2.63 -5.39
CA SER A 318 -1.58 -3.57 -5.40
C SER A 318 -1.98 -5.00 -5.03
N MET A 319 -3.18 -5.21 -4.47
CA MET A 319 -3.65 -6.53 -4.04
C MET A 319 -4.09 -7.38 -5.22
N ASN A 320 -3.76 -8.67 -5.18
CA ASN A 320 -4.46 -9.66 -5.99
C ASN A 320 -5.87 -9.95 -5.41
N ASN A 321 -6.69 -10.71 -6.14
CA ASN A 321 -8.08 -10.96 -5.72
C ASN A 321 -8.18 -11.68 -4.37
N ILE A 322 -7.28 -12.61 -4.05
CA ILE A 322 -7.28 -13.33 -2.76
C ILE A 322 -6.97 -12.36 -1.62
N GLU A 323 -5.93 -11.55 -1.78
CA GLU A 323 -5.54 -10.52 -0.81
C GLU A 323 -6.66 -9.51 -0.58
N TYR A 324 -7.33 -9.07 -1.66
CA TYR A 324 -8.46 -8.16 -1.57
C TYR A 324 -9.63 -8.76 -0.76
N GLN A 325 -9.99 -10.03 -0.98
CA GLN A 325 -11.04 -10.70 -0.21
C GLN A 325 -10.67 -10.85 1.28
N GLU A 326 -9.41 -11.14 1.59
CA GLU A 326 -8.94 -11.16 2.99
C GLU A 326 -8.92 -9.76 3.61
N ALA A 327 -8.53 -8.73 2.86
CA ALA A 327 -8.58 -7.34 3.31
C ALA A 327 -10.01 -6.89 3.68
N GLN A 328 -11.05 -7.38 2.99
CA GLN A 328 -12.45 -7.08 3.34
C GLN A 328 -12.86 -7.58 4.74
N LYS A 329 -12.12 -8.54 5.31
CA LYS A 329 -12.34 -9.08 6.66
C LYS A 329 -11.58 -8.32 7.74
N LYS A 330 -10.72 -7.36 7.38
CA LYS A 330 -9.86 -6.59 8.28
C LYS A 330 -10.38 -5.16 8.46
N ILE A 331 -10.17 -4.56 9.64
CA ILE A 331 -10.45 -3.13 9.87
C ILE A 331 -9.24 -2.34 9.36
N ILE A 332 -9.25 -1.91 8.10
CA ILE A 332 -8.14 -1.16 7.49
C ILE A 332 -8.38 0.34 7.61
N VAL A 333 -7.43 1.05 8.23
CA VAL A 333 -7.52 2.49 8.52
C VAL A 333 -6.20 3.18 8.24
N MET A 334 -6.24 4.52 8.20
CA MET A 334 -5.04 5.32 8.21
C MET A 334 -4.72 5.76 9.65
N PRO A 335 -3.44 5.89 10.02
CA PRO A 335 -3.06 6.38 11.35
C PRO A 335 -3.44 7.86 11.54
N ASN A 336 -3.79 8.23 12.77
CA ASN A 336 -3.98 9.64 13.14
C ASN A 336 -2.64 10.37 13.15
N LYS A 337 -2.69 11.67 12.82
CA LYS A 337 -1.49 12.52 12.86
C LYS A 337 -0.99 12.71 14.29
N GLY A 338 0.31 12.50 14.50
CA GLY A 338 0.98 12.73 15.79
C GLY A 338 0.86 11.57 16.80
N ASP A 339 0.01 10.57 16.52
CA ASP A 339 -0.12 9.40 17.36
C ASP A 339 1.08 8.45 17.17
N SER A 340 1.39 7.71 18.24
CA SER A 340 2.36 6.62 18.24
C SER A 340 1.66 5.26 18.31
N TYR A 341 2.20 4.29 17.57
CA TYR A 341 1.63 2.96 17.44
C TYR A 341 2.74 1.92 17.61
N VAL A 342 2.42 0.85 18.34
CA VAL A 342 3.21 -0.38 18.37
C VAL A 342 2.40 -1.43 17.67
N GLY A 343 2.99 -2.10 16.69
CA GLY A 343 2.27 -3.10 15.90
C GLY A 343 3.19 -4.08 15.22
N VAL A 344 2.57 -5.08 14.60
CA VAL A 344 3.24 -6.17 13.90
C VAL A 344 3.14 -5.94 12.40
N TYR A 345 4.27 -5.97 11.70
CA TYR A 345 4.30 -5.89 10.25
C TYR A 345 3.68 -7.14 9.62
N GLU A 346 2.72 -6.94 8.74
CA GLU A 346 1.99 -8.03 8.06
C GLU A 346 2.47 -8.18 6.60
N ASN A 347 2.34 -7.12 5.81
CA ASN A 347 2.69 -7.10 4.40
C ASN A 347 2.90 -5.66 3.90
N ASP A 348 3.18 -5.50 2.62
CA ASP A 348 3.43 -4.22 1.97
C ASP A 348 2.91 -4.13 0.54
N SER A 349 2.74 -2.90 0.08
CA SER A 349 2.57 -2.51 -1.31
C SER A 349 3.85 -1.82 -1.82
N PRO A 350 3.95 -1.46 -3.11
CA PRO A 350 5.06 -0.67 -3.61
C PRO A 350 5.30 0.65 -2.86
N GLU A 351 4.25 1.28 -2.32
CA GLU A 351 4.36 2.59 -1.64
C GLU A 351 4.22 2.54 -0.12
N SER A 352 3.57 1.50 0.41
CA SER A 352 3.08 1.48 1.79
C SER A 352 3.32 0.14 2.47
N ILE A 353 3.24 0.12 3.79
CA ILE A 353 3.25 -1.09 4.61
C ILE A 353 1.94 -1.20 5.37
N LEU A 354 1.54 -2.42 5.72
CA LEU A 354 0.40 -2.71 6.57
C LEU A 354 0.90 -3.23 7.92
N VAL A 355 0.42 -2.58 8.97
CA VAL A 355 0.80 -2.89 10.35
C VAL A 355 -0.44 -3.26 11.12
N LYS A 356 -0.46 -4.47 11.69
CA LYS A 356 -1.48 -4.92 12.61
C LYS A 356 -1.24 -4.30 13.99
N VAL A 357 -2.22 -3.58 14.50
CA VAL A 357 -2.18 -2.89 15.79
C VAL A 357 -3.34 -3.42 16.65
N ASP A 358 -2.99 -4.04 17.77
CA ASP A 358 -3.96 -4.46 18.77
C ASP A 358 -4.28 -3.26 19.70
N ARG A 359 -5.58 -3.01 19.94
CA ARG A 359 -6.06 -1.93 20.82
C ARG A 359 -7.00 -2.51 21.87
N ASP A 360 -6.76 -2.22 23.13
CA ASP A 360 -7.49 -2.83 24.26
C ASP A 360 -9.01 -2.56 24.27
N TYR A 361 -9.48 -1.53 23.56
CA TYR A 361 -10.90 -1.12 23.54
C TYR A 361 -11.65 -1.55 22.27
N ILE A 362 -10.98 -2.13 21.26
CA ILE A 362 -11.63 -2.76 20.12
C ILE A 362 -11.32 -4.25 20.21
N LEU A 363 -12.35 -5.10 20.29
CA LEU A 363 -12.21 -6.56 20.40
C LEU A 363 -11.46 -7.22 19.21
N GLU A 364 -11.12 -6.44 18.19
CA GLU A 364 -10.52 -6.89 16.95
C GLU A 364 -9.32 -6.02 16.57
N PRO A 365 -8.31 -6.60 15.91
CA PRO A 365 -7.13 -5.87 15.46
C PRO A 365 -7.48 -4.82 14.40
N ILE A 366 -6.81 -3.68 14.50
CA ILE A 366 -6.83 -2.63 13.48
C ILE A 366 -5.60 -2.80 12.58
N TYR A 367 -5.76 -2.61 11.27
CA TYR A 367 -4.66 -2.68 10.32
C TYR A 367 -4.42 -1.28 9.75
N MET A 368 -3.24 -0.75 9.98
CA MET A 368 -2.88 0.62 9.64
C MET A 368 -1.94 0.67 8.44
N ILE A 369 -2.26 1.52 7.46
CA ILE A 369 -1.41 1.75 6.29
C ILE A 369 -0.44 2.90 6.59
N PHE A 370 0.86 2.61 6.52
CA PHE A 370 1.92 3.62 6.64
C PHE A 370 2.70 3.72 5.34
N LYS A 371 3.01 4.94 4.86
CA LYS A 371 3.87 5.08 3.68
C LYS A 371 5.29 4.61 4.02
N LYS A 372 5.93 3.89 3.10
CA LYS A 372 7.36 3.53 3.20
C LYS A 372 8.24 4.77 3.37
N ASP A 373 7.83 5.90 2.79
CA ASP A 373 8.53 7.18 2.92
C ASP A 373 8.73 7.65 4.38
N TYR A 374 7.95 7.12 5.33
CA TYR A 374 8.06 7.46 6.75
C TYR A 374 9.11 6.63 7.50
N LEU A 375 9.73 5.65 6.84
CA LEU A 375 10.72 4.76 7.40
C LEU A 375 12.11 5.04 6.84
N SER A 376 13.13 4.74 7.63
CA SER A 376 14.51 4.75 7.14
C SER A 376 14.79 3.58 6.19
N PRO A 377 15.77 3.71 5.29
CA PRO A 377 16.21 2.63 4.41
C PRO A 377 16.51 1.32 5.14
N THR A 378 17.19 1.42 6.29
CA THR A 378 17.55 0.27 7.11
C THR A 378 16.32 -0.41 7.68
N GLN A 379 15.32 0.35 8.13
CA GLN A 379 14.07 -0.21 8.62
C GLN A 379 13.37 -0.99 7.51
N ILE A 380 13.17 -0.38 6.33
CA ILE A 380 12.49 -1.04 5.20
C ILE A 380 13.18 -2.33 4.80
N LYS A 381 14.50 -2.34 4.63
CA LYS A 381 15.27 -3.54 4.23
C LYS A 381 15.26 -4.65 5.28
N ALA A 382 15.09 -4.28 6.55
CA ALA A 382 15.08 -5.23 7.65
C ALA A 382 13.71 -5.87 7.88
N LEU A 383 12.62 -5.29 7.34
CA LEU A 383 11.25 -5.75 7.57
C LEU A 383 11.06 -7.21 7.16
N LYS A 384 10.57 -8.00 8.11
CA LYS A 384 10.06 -9.35 7.89
C LYS A 384 8.69 -9.48 8.52
N SER A 385 7.81 -10.24 7.86
CA SER A 385 6.47 -10.54 8.39
C SER A 385 6.58 -11.05 9.83
N GLY A 386 5.82 -10.45 10.75
CA GLY A 386 5.84 -10.76 12.17
C GLY A 386 6.74 -9.85 13.02
N ASP A 387 7.55 -8.97 12.41
CA ASP A 387 8.38 -8.02 13.15
C ASP A 387 7.54 -7.00 13.91
N THR A 388 7.90 -6.73 15.16
CA THR A 388 7.30 -5.67 15.96
C THR A 388 7.97 -4.34 15.68
N LEU A 389 7.15 -3.30 15.47
CA LEU A 389 7.60 -1.99 15.04
C LEU A 389 6.93 -0.90 15.87
N ASN A 390 7.71 0.14 16.14
CA ASN A 390 7.23 1.38 16.75
C ASN A 390 7.15 2.45 15.67
N PHE A 391 5.97 3.00 15.47
CA PHE A 391 5.70 4.05 14.50
C PHE A 391 5.23 5.32 15.17
N VAL A 392 5.70 6.45 14.66
CA VAL A 392 5.16 7.78 14.97
C VAL A 392 4.68 8.36 13.66
N PHE A 393 3.40 8.71 13.56
CA PHE A 393 2.93 9.34 12.34
C PHE A 393 3.50 10.76 12.27
N PRO A 394 4.31 11.09 11.25
CA PRO A 394 5.03 12.35 11.20
C PRO A 394 4.07 13.54 11.16
N THR A 395 4.36 14.56 11.95
CA THR A 395 3.61 15.84 11.99
C THR A 395 4.06 16.80 10.88
N ASN A 396 5.29 16.68 10.38
CA ASN A 396 5.88 17.56 9.38
C ASN A 396 5.86 16.98 7.96
N GLU A 397 5.74 17.87 6.97
CA GLU A 397 5.83 17.54 5.54
C GLU A 397 7.27 17.33 5.01
N ASP A 398 8.28 17.49 5.87
CA ASP A 398 9.71 17.54 5.49
C ASP A 398 10.23 16.28 4.78
N ILE A 399 9.53 15.15 4.92
CA ILE A 399 9.83 13.87 4.27
C ILE A 399 9.82 13.97 2.72
N LYS A 400 9.11 14.95 2.16
CA LYS A 400 9.05 15.17 0.70
C LYS A 400 10.34 15.71 0.10
N SER A 401 11.20 16.34 0.90
CA SER A 401 12.42 17.00 0.41
C SER A 401 13.59 16.04 0.15
N VAL A 402 13.50 14.78 0.58
CA VAL A 402 14.58 13.79 0.48
C VAL A 402 14.15 12.62 -0.41
N LEU A 403 14.89 12.41 -1.50
CA LEU A 403 14.69 11.31 -2.44
C LEU A 403 15.35 10.02 -1.96
N ILE A 404 16.62 10.09 -1.54
CA ILE A 404 17.33 8.96 -0.92
C ILE A 404 17.85 9.39 0.44
N PRO A 405 17.33 8.82 1.55
CA PRO A 405 17.82 9.13 2.89
C PRO A 405 19.25 8.61 3.11
N GLU A 406 19.92 9.18 4.10
CA GLU A 406 21.14 8.59 4.63
C GLU A 406 20.86 7.22 5.26
N GLU A 407 21.87 6.36 5.22
CA GLU A 407 21.84 5.04 5.82
C GLU A 407 23.13 4.85 6.62
N ILE A 408 22.98 4.60 7.93
CA ILE A 408 24.12 4.46 8.84
C ILE A 408 24.54 2.99 8.86
N LEU A 409 25.74 2.72 8.33
CA LEU A 409 26.38 1.43 8.43
C LEU A 409 27.40 1.45 9.58
N ALA A 410 27.25 0.55 10.56
CA ALA A 410 28.14 0.49 11.71
C ALA A 410 29.59 0.12 11.28
N PRO A 411 30.63 0.61 11.99
CA PRO A 411 32.01 0.15 11.79
C PRO A 411 32.15 -1.35 12.03
N LEU A 412 33.14 -1.97 11.36
CA LEU A 412 33.45 -3.39 11.59
C LEU A 412 34.12 -3.61 12.94
N THR A 413 33.74 -4.70 13.62
CA THR A 413 34.48 -5.17 14.79
C THR A 413 35.77 -5.88 14.36
N SER A 414 36.75 -5.97 15.27
CA SER A 414 38.00 -6.70 15.02
C SER A 414 37.75 -8.17 14.62
N ASP A 415 36.73 -8.79 15.21
CA ASP A 415 36.35 -10.18 14.90
C ASP A 415 35.78 -10.30 13.49
N GLN A 416 34.91 -9.38 13.06
CA GLN A 416 34.37 -9.35 11.70
C GLN A 416 35.47 -9.16 10.65
N ILE A 417 36.44 -8.29 10.92
CA ILE A 417 37.61 -8.10 10.05
C ILE A 417 38.40 -9.41 9.97
N SER A 418 38.70 -10.02 11.12
CA SER A 418 39.49 -11.26 11.18
C SER A 418 38.80 -12.42 10.45
N GLN A 419 37.48 -12.55 10.58
CA GLN A 419 36.70 -13.55 9.83
C GLN A 419 36.79 -13.36 8.31
N ARG A 420 36.72 -12.11 7.83
CA ARG A 420 36.85 -11.80 6.39
C ARG A 420 38.26 -12.05 5.86
N VAL A 421 39.29 -11.73 6.64
CA VAL A 421 40.69 -12.04 6.30
C VAL A 421 40.89 -13.54 6.08
N MET A 422 40.35 -14.38 6.97
CA MET A 422 40.53 -15.83 6.92
C MET A 422 39.98 -16.49 5.65
N VAL A 423 38.96 -15.91 5.03
CA VAL A 423 38.34 -16.43 3.81
C VAL A 423 38.82 -15.70 2.54
N HIS A 424 39.72 -14.73 2.68
CA HIS A 424 40.19 -13.92 1.56
C HIS A 424 41.06 -14.75 0.58
N PRO A 425 40.79 -14.73 -0.75
CA PRO A 425 41.48 -15.58 -1.71
C PRO A 425 43.02 -15.46 -1.67
N THR A 426 43.54 -14.24 -1.53
CA THR A 426 44.99 -13.99 -1.45
C THR A 426 45.61 -14.60 -0.20
N ILE A 427 44.90 -14.58 0.93
CA ILE A 427 45.33 -15.18 2.19
C ILE A 427 45.37 -16.70 2.07
N LEU A 428 44.31 -17.30 1.52
CA LEU A 428 44.25 -18.75 1.28
C LEU A 428 45.38 -19.22 0.36
N SER A 429 45.76 -18.43 -0.65
CA SER A 429 46.89 -18.73 -1.52
C SER A 429 48.22 -18.66 -0.76
N LYS A 430 48.47 -17.57 -0.03
CA LYS A 430 49.72 -17.40 0.72
C LYS A 430 49.87 -18.41 1.86
N GLU A 431 48.76 -18.82 2.47
CA GLU A 431 48.76 -19.87 3.49
C GLU A 431 49.24 -21.21 2.91
N ARG A 432 48.85 -21.54 1.66
CA ARG A 432 49.35 -22.75 0.97
C ARG A 432 50.85 -22.67 0.75
N ASP A 433 51.36 -21.52 0.32
CA ASP A 433 52.80 -21.31 0.12
C ASP A 433 53.56 -21.54 1.43
N VAL A 434 53.15 -20.89 2.51
CA VAL A 434 53.76 -21.07 3.83
C VAL A 434 53.72 -22.54 4.26
N ASN A 435 52.60 -23.23 4.06
CA ASN A 435 52.45 -24.65 4.39
C ASN A 435 53.43 -25.56 3.62
N ILE A 436 53.74 -25.24 2.35
CA ILE A 436 54.73 -26.00 1.56
C ILE A 436 56.10 -25.93 2.22
N TYR A 437 56.53 -24.75 2.66
CA TYR A 437 57.82 -24.57 3.35
C TYR A 437 57.79 -25.16 4.76
N ALA A 438 56.67 -25.03 5.47
CA ALA A 438 56.50 -25.60 6.82
C ALA A 438 56.67 -27.13 6.80
N ARG A 439 56.16 -27.82 5.77
CA ARG A 439 56.34 -29.27 5.59
C ARG A 439 57.78 -29.69 5.28
N ARG A 440 58.62 -28.77 4.79
CA ARG A 440 60.06 -29.01 4.58
C ARG A 440 60.85 -28.85 5.88
N VAL A 441 60.38 -28.01 6.79
CA VAL A 441 61.03 -27.71 8.08
C VAL A 441 60.58 -28.66 9.18
N TYR A 442 59.27 -28.91 9.32
CA TYR A 442 58.68 -29.63 10.45
C TYR A 442 58.21 -31.04 10.11
N LYS A 443 58.26 -31.94 11.11
CA LYS A 443 57.74 -33.31 11.00
C LYS A 443 56.20 -33.34 11.05
N GLN A 444 55.59 -32.47 11.86
CA GLN A 444 54.15 -32.26 11.94
C GLN A 444 53.88 -30.75 11.88
N VAL A 445 52.84 -30.36 11.15
CA VAL A 445 52.51 -28.93 10.92
C VAL A 445 51.29 -28.46 11.72
N LYS A 446 50.68 -29.31 12.55
CA LYS A 446 49.45 -28.97 13.30
C LYS A 446 49.67 -27.76 14.22
N GLU A 447 50.64 -27.85 15.13
CA GLU A 447 50.99 -26.77 16.07
C GLU A 447 51.46 -25.50 15.36
N PHE A 448 52.17 -25.67 14.23
CA PHE A 448 52.56 -24.55 13.37
C PHE A 448 51.34 -23.84 12.77
N ASN A 449 50.38 -24.59 12.23
CA ASN A 449 49.17 -24.04 11.62
C ASN A 449 48.28 -23.33 12.66
N GLU A 450 48.18 -23.87 13.87
CA GLU A 450 47.49 -23.22 14.99
C GLU A 450 48.10 -21.85 15.32
N LYS A 451 49.44 -21.75 15.33
CA LYS A 451 50.15 -20.47 15.53
C LYS A 451 50.03 -19.53 14.32
N MET A 452 50.10 -20.06 13.10
CA MET A 452 49.88 -19.25 11.88
C MET A 452 48.48 -18.63 11.87
N ALA A 453 47.46 -19.35 12.31
CA ALA A 453 46.09 -18.83 12.38
C ALA A 453 45.95 -17.63 13.32
N LEU A 454 46.84 -17.47 14.31
CA LEU A 454 46.85 -16.30 15.21
C LEU A 454 47.30 -15.02 14.49
N ILE A 455 48.05 -15.12 13.39
CA ILE A 455 48.44 -13.96 12.57
C ILE A 455 47.20 -13.28 11.98
N ASN A 456 46.18 -14.06 11.59
CA ASN A 456 44.93 -13.51 11.04
C ASN A 456 44.13 -12.69 12.06
N LYS A 457 44.39 -12.91 13.36
CA LYS A 457 43.72 -12.21 14.48
C LYS A 457 44.54 -11.06 15.05
N ASN A 458 45.87 -11.05 14.85
CA ASN A 458 46.78 -10.08 15.47
C ASN A 458 47.85 -9.60 14.49
N GLU A 459 47.82 -8.31 14.17
CA GLU A 459 48.61 -7.63 13.12
C GLU A 459 50.15 -7.70 13.28
N ASN A 460 50.65 -8.19 14.41
CA ASN A 460 52.08 -8.31 14.69
C ASN A 460 52.52 -9.69 15.18
N PHE A 461 51.63 -10.69 15.16
CA PHE A 461 52.00 -12.04 15.63
C PHE A 461 52.98 -12.75 14.67
N ASP A 462 53.03 -12.34 13.41
CA ASP A 462 54.02 -12.79 12.42
C ASP A 462 55.46 -12.58 12.91
N LYS A 463 55.77 -11.39 13.43
CA LYS A 463 57.10 -11.05 13.97
C LYS A 463 57.45 -11.92 15.18
N VAL A 464 56.49 -12.17 16.06
CA VAL A 464 56.65 -13.03 17.23
C VAL A 464 56.94 -14.47 16.79
N LEU A 465 56.17 -14.98 15.83
CA LEU A 465 56.35 -16.33 15.29
C LEU A 465 57.69 -16.49 14.56
N ILE A 466 58.10 -15.51 13.75
CA ILE A 466 59.40 -15.51 13.05
C ILE A 466 60.54 -15.54 14.06
N LYS A 467 60.49 -14.70 15.09
CA LYS A 467 61.50 -14.69 16.16
C LYS A 467 61.56 -16.03 16.87
N GLN A 468 60.40 -16.59 17.25
CA GLN A 468 60.32 -17.90 17.88
C GLN A 468 60.94 -19.01 17.02
N ILE A 469 60.65 -19.03 15.71
CA ILE A 469 61.19 -20.00 14.76
C ILE A 469 62.70 -19.83 14.57
N THR A 470 63.19 -18.58 14.56
CA THR A 470 64.62 -18.28 14.36
C THR A 470 65.45 -18.65 15.58
N ASP A 471 64.99 -18.27 16.78
CA ASP A 471 65.71 -18.49 18.04
C ASP A 471 65.63 -19.96 18.48
N SER A 472 64.46 -20.59 18.32
CA SER A 472 64.23 -21.97 18.74
C SER A 472 63.20 -22.68 17.84
N PRO A 473 63.62 -23.17 16.65
CA PRO A 473 62.72 -23.77 15.66
C PRO A 473 61.93 -24.96 16.22
N GLU A 474 62.57 -25.79 17.06
CA GLU A 474 61.96 -26.98 17.67
C GLU A 474 60.93 -26.64 18.78
N SER A 475 60.81 -25.37 19.20
CA SER A 475 59.77 -24.91 20.13
C SER A 475 58.37 -24.84 19.50
N ILE A 476 58.28 -24.91 18.17
CA ILE A 476 57.02 -25.00 17.45
C ILE A 476 56.62 -26.45 17.24
N SER A 477 57.54 -27.25 16.67
CA SER A 477 57.38 -28.69 16.49
C SER A 477 58.74 -29.31 16.14
N LYS A 478 58.86 -30.64 16.20
CA LYS A 478 60.12 -31.33 15.86
C LYS A 478 60.48 -31.11 14.39
N LEU A 479 61.76 -30.77 14.13
CA LEU A 479 62.26 -30.64 12.76
C LEU A 479 62.19 -31.96 11.99
N ALA A 480 62.01 -31.87 10.67
CA ALA A 480 61.96 -33.02 9.79
C ALA A 480 63.34 -33.71 9.73
N GLY A 481 63.42 -35.00 10.05
CA GLY A 481 64.66 -35.79 10.04
C GLY A 481 64.97 -36.44 11.39
N LYS A 482 66.21 -36.88 11.60
CA LYS A 482 66.69 -37.48 12.85
C LYS A 482 68.00 -36.82 13.28
N LYS A 483 68.11 -36.52 14.58
CA LYS A 483 69.32 -36.08 15.27
C LYS A 483 69.57 -37.05 16.44
N ILE A 484 70.65 -37.82 16.39
CA ILE A 484 70.99 -38.82 17.42
C ILE A 484 72.44 -38.56 17.84
N LEU A 485 72.69 -38.36 19.14
CA LEU A 485 74.03 -38.14 19.71
C LEU A 485 74.85 -37.06 18.95
N GLY A 486 74.20 -35.97 18.54
CA GLY A 486 74.84 -34.86 17.79
C GLY A 486 74.92 -35.06 16.28
N PHE A 487 74.77 -36.29 15.76
CA PHE A 487 74.78 -36.58 14.33
C PHE A 487 73.43 -36.27 13.68
N LYS A 488 73.47 -35.45 12.62
CA LYS A 488 72.30 -34.98 11.85
C LYS A 488 72.23 -35.68 10.49
N ASN A 489 71.10 -36.31 10.17
CA ASN A 489 70.89 -36.87 8.84
C ASN A 489 70.64 -35.79 7.78
N SER A 490 70.72 -36.17 6.49
CA SER A 490 70.55 -35.22 5.36
C SER A 490 69.21 -34.47 5.41
N LYS A 491 68.13 -35.15 5.80
CA LYS A 491 66.79 -34.54 5.95
C LYS A 491 66.76 -33.47 7.04
N TYR A 492 67.41 -33.70 8.19
CA TYR A 492 67.54 -32.71 9.27
C TYR A 492 68.36 -31.49 8.84
N LYS A 493 69.48 -31.69 8.14
CA LYS A 493 70.27 -30.58 7.58
C LYS A 493 69.48 -29.77 6.55
N THR A 494 68.67 -30.43 5.74
CA THR A 494 67.79 -29.79 4.75
C THR A 494 66.68 -28.97 5.45
N ALA A 495 66.06 -29.51 6.51
CA ALA A 495 65.08 -28.77 7.31
C ALA A 495 65.68 -27.48 7.89
N GLN A 496 66.89 -27.54 8.44
CA GLN A 496 67.58 -26.35 8.97
C GLN A 496 67.83 -25.29 7.89
N ARG A 497 68.25 -25.70 6.69
CA ARG A 497 68.50 -24.77 5.56
C ARG A 497 67.22 -24.11 5.03
N ASN A 498 66.04 -24.70 5.25
CA ASN A 498 64.76 -24.15 4.80
C ASN A 498 64.11 -23.21 5.83
N ILE A 499 64.68 -23.04 7.03
CA ILE A 499 64.11 -22.17 8.07
C ILE A 499 64.03 -20.71 7.59
N GLU A 500 65.09 -20.20 6.97
CA GLU A 500 65.11 -18.82 6.46
C GLU A 500 64.06 -18.59 5.36
N ALA A 501 63.91 -19.57 4.44
CA ALA A 501 62.87 -19.50 3.43
C ALA A 501 61.46 -19.54 4.05
N LEU A 502 61.26 -20.35 5.10
CA LEU A 502 59.99 -20.40 5.83
C LEU A 502 59.70 -19.06 6.53
N THR A 503 60.67 -18.47 7.23
CA THR A 503 60.46 -17.18 7.92
C THR A 503 60.19 -16.04 6.93
N GLN A 504 60.82 -16.05 5.75
CA GLN A 504 60.49 -15.12 4.66
C GLN A 504 59.04 -15.30 4.18
N GLN A 505 58.56 -16.54 4.01
CA GLN A 505 57.16 -16.78 3.64
C GLN A 505 56.19 -16.32 4.73
N ILE A 506 56.50 -16.53 6.01
CA ILE A 506 55.68 -16.05 7.14
C ILE A 506 55.64 -14.53 7.16
N SER A 507 56.76 -13.86 6.90
CA SER A 507 56.81 -12.39 6.82
C SER A 507 55.94 -11.87 5.68
N GLY A 508 56.03 -12.50 4.50
CA GLY A 508 55.16 -12.18 3.36
C GLY A 508 53.68 -12.43 3.66
N TYR A 509 53.36 -13.51 4.39
CA TYR A 509 52.01 -13.79 4.86
C TYR A 509 51.50 -12.71 5.82
N GLY A 510 52.29 -12.34 6.83
CA GLY A 510 51.95 -11.28 7.77
C GLY A 510 51.76 -9.91 7.11
N ALA A 511 52.58 -9.57 6.11
CA ALA A 511 52.38 -8.38 5.29
C ALA A 511 51.05 -8.44 4.51
N THR A 512 50.79 -9.56 3.84
CA THR A 512 49.54 -9.77 3.09
C THR A 512 48.31 -9.66 4.01
N VAL A 513 48.38 -10.20 5.23
CA VAL A 513 47.31 -10.06 6.23
C VAL A 513 47.06 -8.58 6.56
N ARG A 514 48.10 -7.77 6.78
CA ARG A 514 47.95 -6.34 7.04
C ARG A 514 47.34 -5.60 5.85
N ASP A 515 47.78 -5.91 4.64
CA ASP A 515 47.26 -5.27 3.40
C ASP A 515 45.78 -5.60 3.20
N VAL A 516 45.40 -6.89 3.31
CA VAL A 516 44.00 -7.34 3.19
C VAL A 516 43.12 -6.75 4.30
N ARG A 517 43.63 -6.65 5.53
CA ARG A 517 42.91 -5.96 6.62
C ARG A 517 42.65 -4.50 6.28
N HIS A 518 43.66 -3.80 5.79
CA HIS A 518 43.53 -2.41 5.38
C HIS A 518 42.51 -2.28 4.23
N GLU A 519 42.58 -3.14 3.22
CA GLU A 519 41.62 -3.21 2.11
C GLU A 519 40.18 -3.37 2.61
N ILE A 520 39.91 -4.38 3.45
CA ILE A 520 38.56 -4.63 4.02
C ILE A 520 38.03 -3.40 4.76
N VAL A 521 38.87 -2.72 5.55
CA VAL A 521 38.48 -1.52 6.29
C VAL A 521 38.22 -0.35 5.33
N GLN A 522 39.07 -0.14 4.32
CA GLN A 522 38.88 0.93 3.34
C GLN A 522 37.63 0.71 2.49
N GLU A 523 37.38 -0.51 2.02
CA GLU A 523 36.16 -0.85 1.29
C GLU A 523 34.91 -0.56 2.14
N HIS A 524 34.94 -0.93 3.43
CA HIS A 524 33.84 -0.64 4.35
C HIS A 524 33.65 0.87 4.57
N LEU A 525 34.73 1.64 4.70
CA LEU A 525 34.66 3.11 4.83
C LEU A 525 34.09 3.77 3.57
N VAL A 526 34.45 3.27 2.38
CA VAL A 526 33.87 3.74 1.10
C VAL A 526 32.37 3.44 1.07
N GLN A 527 31.95 2.25 1.50
CA GLN A 527 30.53 1.90 1.63
C GLN A 527 29.81 2.81 2.62
N GLN A 528 30.38 3.09 3.79
CA GLN A 528 29.80 4.01 4.78
C GLN A 528 29.60 5.42 4.19
N LYS A 529 30.61 5.99 3.54
CA LYS A 529 30.51 7.31 2.88
C LYS A 529 29.44 7.34 1.80
N ARG A 530 29.36 6.28 0.99
CA ARG A 530 28.31 6.13 -0.01
C ARG A 530 26.92 6.15 0.62
N LEU A 531 26.70 5.33 1.65
CA LEU A 531 25.39 5.18 2.30
C LEU A 531 24.95 6.45 3.04
N MET A 532 25.89 7.24 3.57
CA MET A 532 25.62 8.54 4.18
C MET A 532 25.30 9.67 3.17
N THR A 533 25.47 9.43 1.87
CA THR A 533 25.15 10.45 0.86
C THR A 533 23.63 10.60 0.75
N VAL A 534 23.09 11.72 1.24
CA VAL A 534 21.68 12.08 1.09
C VAL A 534 21.46 12.63 -0.32
N VAL A 535 20.44 12.13 -1.03
CA VAL A 535 20.00 12.71 -2.30
C VAL A 535 18.73 13.52 -2.03
N LYS A 536 18.83 14.83 -2.16
CA LYS A 536 17.70 15.74 -1.98
C LYS A 536 16.88 15.88 -3.26
N MET A 537 15.61 16.24 -3.08
CA MET A 537 14.76 16.69 -4.16
C MET A 537 15.34 18.00 -4.74
N PRO A 538 15.52 18.11 -6.06
CA PRO A 538 15.82 19.39 -6.71
C PRO A 538 14.80 20.47 -6.37
N SER A 539 15.24 21.73 -6.37
CA SER A 539 14.42 22.92 -6.20
C SER A 539 13.28 22.96 -7.22
N LYS A 540 12.19 23.66 -6.87
CA LYS A 540 11.04 23.77 -7.77
C LYS A 540 11.46 24.48 -9.06
N GLU A 541 12.32 25.48 -8.94
CA GLU A 541 12.90 26.23 -10.06
C GLU A 541 13.65 25.31 -11.02
N LEU A 542 14.49 24.40 -10.52
CA LEU A 542 15.18 23.42 -11.37
C LEU A 542 14.22 22.41 -11.99
N GLN A 543 13.18 21.99 -11.26
CA GLN A 543 12.14 21.11 -11.80
C GLN A 543 11.32 21.77 -12.90
N ASP A 544 11.02 23.06 -12.76
CA ASP A 544 10.28 23.83 -13.76
C ASP A 544 11.09 23.98 -15.05
N ILE A 545 12.42 24.16 -14.94
CA ILE A 545 13.34 24.15 -16.10
C ILE A 545 13.24 22.84 -16.88
N PHE A 546 13.15 21.68 -16.22
CA PHE A 546 13.03 20.38 -16.92
C PHE A 546 11.78 20.27 -17.81
N ASN A 547 10.77 21.13 -17.61
CA ASN A 547 9.54 21.15 -18.40
C ASN A 547 9.54 22.22 -19.52
N LEU A 548 10.60 23.04 -19.61
CA LEU A 548 10.76 24.04 -20.67
C LEU A 548 11.26 23.39 -21.98
N SER A 549 11.14 24.11 -23.10
CA SER A 549 11.77 23.73 -24.37
C SER A 549 13.29 23.75 -24.26
N GLU A 550 14.00 23.00 -25.11
CA GLU A 550 15.47 22.90 -25.04
C GLU A 550 16.16 24.28 -25.12
N ASP A 551 15.64 25.23 -25.89
CA ASP A 551 16.25 26.56 -26.02
C ASP A 551 16.04 27.39 -24.76
N MET A 552 14.84 27.35 -24.18
CA MET A 552 14.55 28.01 -22.90
C MET A 552 15.33 27.36 -21.74
N GLN A 553 15.55 26.04 -21.79
CA GLN A 553 16.39 25.32 -20.82
C GLN A 553 17.84 25.82 -20.84
N LYS A 554 18.42 26.00 -22.03
CA LYS A 554 19.78 26.56 -22.20
C LYS A 554 19.85 27.96 -21.64
N GLU A 555 18.90 28.82 -22.02
CA GLU A 555 18.85 30.22 -21.62
C GLU A 555 18.75 30.34 -20.09
N ALA A 556 17.79 29.66 -19.47
CA ALA A 556 17.55 29.71 -18.03
C ALA A 556 18.78 29.31 -17.19
N LEU A 557 19.54 28.30 -17.64
CA LEU A 557 20.74 27.84 -16.92
C LEU A 557 21.98 28.66 -17.21
N ASN A 558 22.13 29.19 -18.43
CA ASN A 558 23.22 30.11 -18.75
C ASN A 558 23.15 31.37 -17.88
N PHE A 559 21.95 31.84 -17.56
CA PHE A 559 21.74 32.99 -16.68
C PHE A 559 21.67 32.64 -15.18
N SER A 560 21.78 31.36 -14.80
CA SER A 560 21.68 30.93 -13.39
C SER A 560 22.77 29.93 -12.97
N PRO A 561 23.97 30.43 -12.59
CA PRO A 561 25.07 29.59 -12.10
C PRO A 561 24.71 28.75 -10.86
N SER A 562 23.80 29.24 -10.02
CA SER A 562 23.33 28.50 -8.84
C SER A 562 22.55 27.24 -9.21
N LEU A 563 21.65 27.32 -10.21
CA LEU A 563 20.86 26.18 -10.68
C LEU A 563 21.73 25.17 -11.43
N GLN A 564 22.74 25.63 -12.18
CA GLN A 564 23.73 24.74 -12.78
C GLN A 564 24.52 23.97 -11.71
N LYS A 565 24.97 24.65 -10.65
CA LYS A 565 25.65 24.01 -9.52
C LYS A 565 24.74 23.02 -8.79
N GLU A 566 23.47 23.37 -8.63
CA GLU A 566 22.47 22.48 -8.03
C GLU A 566 22.28 21.20 -8.86
N LEU A 567 22.09 21.34 -10.18
CA LEU A 567 21.97 20.22 -11.11
C LEU A 567 23.19 19.30 -11.06
N ASP A 568 24.40 19.87 -11.13
CA ASP A 568 25.64 19.10 -11.05
C ASP A 568 25.79 18.39 -9.71
N THR A 569 25.35 19.04 -8.62
CA THR A 569 25.35 18.45 -7.27
C THR A 569 24.39 17.27 -7.20
N PHE A 570 23.14 17.43 -7.66
CA PHE A 570 22.14 16.37 -7.68
C PHE A 570 22.61 15.14 -8.47
N ILE A 571 23.09 15.34 -9.70
CA ILE A 571 23.59 14.23 -10.53
C ILE A 571 24.78 13.51 -9.88
N ARG A 572 25.69 14.27 -9.24
CA ARG A 572 26.84 13.72 -8.52
C ARG A 572 26.38 12.91 -7.32
N GLU A 573 25.47 13.42 -6.50
CA GLU A 573 24.95 12.75 -5.31
C GLU A 573 24.25 11.43 -5.67
N VAL A 574 23.41 11.41 -6.72
CA VAL A 574 22.79 10.17 -7.22
C VAL A 574 23.86 9.15 -7.61
N ARG A 575 24.85 9.54 -8.42
CA ARG A 575 25.93 8.64 -8.85
C ARG A 575 26.78 8.14 -7.68
N SER A 576 27.06 8.99 -6.71
CA SER A 576 27.84 8.64 -5.54
C SER A 576 27.09 7.71 -4.62
N ARG A 577 25.76 7.84 -4.50
CA ARG A 577 24.91 7.04 -3.60
C ARG A 577 24.65 5.62 -4.12
N LEU A 578 24.51 5.44 -5.44
CA LEU A 578 24.12 4.17 -6.04
C LEU A 578 25.32 3.26 -6.31
N THR A 579 25.13 1.95 -6.10
CA THR A 579 26.03 0.91 -6.61
C THR A 579 25.97 0.81 -8.14
N PRO A 580 26.94 0.15 -8.80
CA PRO A 580 26.88 -0.08 -10.25
C PRO A 580 25.59 -0.79 -10.70
N SER A 581 25.12 -1.78 -9.94
CA SER A 581 23.87 -2.50 -10.21
C SER A 581 22.65 -1.59 -10.06
N GLU A 582 22.57 -0.81 -8.98
CA GLU A 582 21.48 0.14 -8.75
C GLU A 582 21.44 1.24 -9.83
N HIS A 583 22.60 1.77 -10.24
CA HIS A 583 22.66 2.72 -11.35
C HIS A 583 22.18 2.10 -12.66
N LYS A 584 22.51 0.83 -12.92
CA LYS A 584 21.98 0.10 -14.07
C LYS A 584 20.46 -0.05 -13.98
N TRP A 585 19.93 -0.46 -12.83
CA TRP A 585 18.49 -0.57 -12.61
C TRP A 585 17.76 0.77 -12.75
N LEU A 586 18.37 1.87 -12.32
CA LEU A 586 17.87 3.22 -12.53
C LEU A 586 17.74 3.54 -14.03
N CYS A 587 18.79 3.28 -14.82
CA CYS A 587 18.77 3.51 -16.27
C CYS A 587 17.79 2.59 -17.02
N ASP A 588 17.70 1.33 -16.59
CA ASP A 588 16.82 0.31 -17.18
C ASP A 588 15.35 0.43 -16.70
N ALA A 589 15.01 1.45 -15.90
CA ALA A 589 13.67 1.65 -15.33
C ALA A 589 13.15 0.45 -14.50
N LYS A 590 14.06 -0.28 -13.84
CA LYS A 590 13.73 -1.42 -12.95
C LYS A 590 13.41 -0.93 -11.53
N TYR A 591 12.26 -0.27 -11.38
CA TYR A 591 11.90 0.46 -10.17
C TYR A 591 11.81 -0.41 -8.92
N THR A 592 11.18 -1.59 -9.01
CA THR A 592 11.00 -2.51 -7.88
C THR A 592 12.36 -2.94 -7.30
N LEU A 593 13.27 -3.43 -8.17
CA LEU A 593 14.62 -3.84 -7.75
C LEU A 593 15.41 -2.68 -7.14
N LEU A 594 15.28 -1.47 -7.71
CA LEU A 594 15.94 -0.29 -7.20
C LEU A 594 15.40 0.12 -5.82
N ALA A 595 14.06 0.13 -5.67
CA ALA A 595 13.38 0.50 -4.46
C ALA A 595 13.71 -0.46 -3.30
N GLU A 596 13.68 -1.76 -3.55
CA GLU A 596 14.06 -2.80 -2.59
C GLU A 596 15.53 -2.70 -2.16
N SER A 597 16.44 -2.52 -3.12
CA SER A 597 17.89 -2.43 -2.83
C SER A 597 18.24 -1.19 -2.01
N ILE A 598 17.63 -0.05 -2.34
CA ILE A 598 17.88 1.22 -1.64
C ILE A 598 17.10 1.29 -0.32
N GLY A 599 15.93 0.66 -0.23
CA GLY A 599 15.01 0.81 0.91
C GLY A 599 14.17 2.09 0.81
N ILE A 600 13.49 2.28 -0.32
CA ILE A 600 12.57 3.41 -0.56
C ILE A 600 11.28 2.92 -1.23
N SER A 601 10.30 3.81 -1.41
CA SER A 601 9.10 3.52 -2.19
C SER A 601 9.39 3.46 -3.70
N GLU A 602 8.54 2.72 -4.45
CA GLU A 602 8.68 2.64 -5.91
C GLU A 602 8.45 4.01 -6.59
N SER A 603 7.55 4.84 -6.07
CA SER A 603 7.33 6.21 -6.57
C SER A 603 8.57 7.10 -6.40
N LYS A 604 9.32 6.96 -5.29
CA LYS A 604 10.61 7.64 -5.14
C LYS A 604 11.61 7.12 -6.17
N ALA A 605 11.68 5.81 -6.41
CA ALA A 605 12.54 5.25 -7.46
C ALA A 605 12.20 5.81 -8.87
N LYS A 606 10.91 5.89 -9.22
CA LYS A 606 10.43 6.52 -10.46
C LYS A 606 10.79 7.99 -10.54
N THR A 607 10.63 8.73 -9.44
CA THR A 607 10.95 10.16 -9.37
C THR A 607 12.44 10.41 -9.55
N ILE A 608 13.29 9.63 -8.88
CA ILE A 608 14.76 9.69 -9.04
C ILE A 608 15.13 9.42 -10.50
N GLN A 609 14.55 8.39 -11.12
CA GLN A 609 14.82 8.05 -12.51
C GLN A 609 14.47 9.20 -13.45
N LYS A 610 13.26 9.75 -13.33
CA LYS A 610 12.79 10.85 -14.18
C LYS A 610 13.73 12.05 -14.08
N LEU A 611 13.98 12.53 -12.86
CA LEU A 611 14.81 13.71 -12.61
C LEU A 611 16.26 13.48 -13.02
N PHE A 612 16.80 12.28 -12.79
CA PHE A 612 18.15 11.94 -13.19
C PHE A 612 18.30 11.94 -14.72
N VAL A 613 17.36 11.34 -15.46
CA VAL A 613 17.40 11.34 -16.93
C VAL A 613 17.30 12.76 -17.49
N GLN A 614 16.33 13.55 -17.03
CA GLN A 614 16.17 14.95 -17.44
C GLN A 614 17.43 15.77 -17.14
N GLY A 615 17.99 15.61 -15.93
CA GLY A 615 19.21 16.31 -15.54
C GLY A 615 20.44 15.91 -16.37
N LYS A 616 20.57 14.64 -16.78
CA LYS A 616 21.68 14.18 -17.62
C LYS A 616 21.58 14.71 -19.05
N GLN A 617 20.36 14.78 -19.60
CA GLN A 617 20.10 15.39 -20.91
C GLN A 617 20.49 16.87 -20.88
N LEU A 618 20.06 17.58 -19.84
CA LEU A 618 20.36 18.98 -19.64
C LEU A 618 21.87 19.26 -19.47
N GLN A 619 22.59 18.43 -18.71
CA GLN A 619 24.05 18.50 -18.61
C GLN A 619 24.74 18.28 -19.98
N SER A 620 24.20 17.40 -20.82
CA SER A 620 24.73 17.15 -22.17
C SER A 620 24.52 18.36 -23.08
N LEU A 621 23.35 18.99 -23.01
CA LEU A 621 23.00 20.20 -23.76
C LEU A 621 23.92 21.38 -23.41
N LEU A 622 24.23 21.58 -22.13
CA LEU A 622 25.14 22.64 -21.69
C LEU A 622 26.60 22.39 -22.15
N LYS A 623 27.01 21.12 -22.29
CA LYS A 623 28.35 20.77 -22.79
C LYS A 623 28.49 21.07 -24.28
N SER A 624 27.47 20.78 -25.09
CA SER A 624 27.52 21.06 -26.53
C SER A 624 27.56 22.57 -26.83
N VAL A 625 26.86 23.39 -26.04
CA VAL A 625 26.92 24.86 -26.16
C VAL A 625 28.32 25.39 -25.85
N LYS A 626 28.93 24.97 -24.74
CA LYS A 626 30.31 25.39 -24.39
C LYS A 626 31.34 24.99 -25.46
N LEU A 627 31.15 23.85 -26.14
CA LEU A 627 32.01 23.42 -27.24
C LEU A 627 31.82 24.29 -28.49
N ASN A 628 30.59 24.71 -28.79
CA ASN A 628 30.28 25.58 -29.94
C ASN A 628 30.79 27.01 -29.72
N ASP A 629 30.69 27.56 -28.51
CA ASP A 629 31.20 28.90 -28.18
C ASP A 629 32.74 28.95 -28.25
N VAL A 630 33.43 27.89 -27.79
CA VAL A 630 34.90 27.78 -27.90
C VAL A 630 35.34 27.60 -29.37
N GLY A 631 34.55 26.87 -30.18
CA GLY A 631 34.78 26.75 -31.62
C GLY A 631 34.59 28.05 -32.39
N ALA A 632 33.62 28.88 -32.00
CA ALA A 632 33.37 30.19 -32.60
C ALA A 632 34.45 31.22 -32.23
N ILE A 633 34.95 31.20 -30.99
CA ILE A 633 36.05 32.08 -30.56
C ILE A 633 37.36 31.74 -31.28
N ASN A 634 37.66 30.45 -31.49
CA ASN A 634 38.85 30.01 -32.23
C ASN A 634 38.77 30.24 -33.75
N MET A 635 37.59 30.48 -34.32
CA MET A 635 37.43 30.89 -35.73
C MET A 635 37.41 32.41 -35.92
N ALA A 636 37.32 33.18 -34.84
CA ALA A 636 37.33 34.64 -34.83
C ALA A 636 38.67 35.25 -34.38
N SER A 637 39.62 34.41 -33.94
CA SER A 637 41.02 34.74 -33.64
C SER A 637 41.94 34.26 -34.75
#